data_AF-A0A1Y4RXL2-F1
#
_entry.id   AF-A0A1Y4RXL2-F1
#
_cell.length_a   1.000
_cell.length_b   1.000
_cell.length_c   1.000
_cell.angle_alpha   90.00
_cell.angle_beta   90.00
_cell.angle_gamma   90.00
#
_symmetry.space_group_name_H-M   'P 1'
#
loop_
_entity.id
_entity.type
_entity.pdbx_description
1 polymer ?
#
loop_
_entity_poly.entity_id
_entity_poly.type
_entity_poly.pdbx_seq_one_letter_code
_entity_poly.pdbx_strand_id
1 'polypeptide(L)' 'MDALAKDTPHSAQRYYKSMQIKAGDSLWSLAKEYSGGQMPLEDYVKELRSMNGLTSDTIHRGQYLTILYFE' A
#
# COMPACT_ATOMS: atom_id res chain seq x y z
N MET A 1 -14.43 -21.71 29.30
CA MET A 1 -15.48 -21.78 28.25
C MET A 1 -14.76 -21.76 26.93
N ASP A 2 -14.38 -22.94 26.46
CA ASP A 2 -13.90 -23.17 25.11
C ASP A 2 -15.05 -22.95 24.13
N ALA A 3 -14.81 -22.16 23.10
CA ALA A 3 -15.63 -22.18 21.89
C ALA A 3 -14.70 -21.97 20.69
N LEU A 4 -14.66 -23.00 19.86
CA LEU A 4 -13.81 -23.21 18.70
C LEU A 4 -14.10 -22.25 17.54
N ALA A 5 -13.01 -21.99 16.79
CA ALA A 5 -12.90 -21.91 15.34
C ALA A 5 -13.85 -20.98 14.57
N LYS A 6 -13.27 -19.92 14.01
CA LYS A 6 -13.54 -19.54 12.63
C LYS A 6 -12.20 -19.46 11.90
N ASP A 7 -11.89 -20.51 11.14
CA ASP A 7 -11.08 -20.39 9.93
C ASP A 7 -11.75 -19.33 9.06
N THR A 8 -11.43 -18.08 9.35
CA THR A 8 -11.79 -16.93 8.54
C THR A 8 -10.61 -16.82 7.59
N PRO A 9 -10.80 -16.76 6.26
CA PRO A 9 -9.68 -16.41 5.39
C PRO A 9 -9.08 -15.14 5.98
N HIS A 10 -7.75 -15.11 6.17
CA HIS A 10 -7.03 -13.92 6.64
C HIS A 10 -7.34 -12.80 5.63
N SER A 11 -8.44 -12.08 5.88
CA SER A 11 -8.84 -10.94 5.08
C SER A 11 -7.79 -9.91 5.39
N ALA A 12 -6.81 -9.76 4.50
CA ALA A 12 -5.72 -8.83 4.66
C ALA A 12 -6.29 -7.46 5.05
N GLN A 13 -6.08 -7.07 6.30
CA GLN A 13 -6.62 -5.83 6.80
C GLN A 13 -5.82 -4.68 6.19
N ARG A 14 -6.52 -3.62 5.80
CA ARG A 14 -5.91 -2.45 5.18
C ARG A 14 -5.45 -1.48 6.26
N TYR A 15 -4.16 -1.18 6.25
CA TYR A 15 -3.55 -0.18 7.12
C TYR A 15 -2.93 0.94 6.28
N TYR A 16 -2.77 2.11 6.90
CA TYR A 16 -2.20 3.28 6.23
C TYR A 16 -1.10 3.88 7.08
N LYS A 17 -0.02 4.30 6.41
CA LYS A 17 1.06 5.06 7.04
C LYS A 17 1.50 6.21 6.15
N SER A 18 1.93 7.31 6.74
CA SER A 18 2.60 8.38 6.01
C SER A 18 4.11 8.13 6.03
N MET A 19 4.76 8.22 4.88
CA MET A 19 6.22 8.08 4.79
C MET A 19 6.82 9.06 3.80
N GLN A 20 8.07 9.45 4.06
CA GLN A 20 8.84 10.31 3.18
C GLN A 20 9.50 9.51 2.05
N ILE A 21 9.33 9.99 0.82
CA ILE A 21 9.93 9.43 -0.40
C ILE A 21 11.43 9.71 -0.42
N LYS A 22 12.21 8.64 -0.61
CA LYS A 22 13.67 8.64 -0.65
C LYS A 22 14.17 8.59 -2.09
N ALA A 23 15.48 8.80 -2.26
CA ALA A 23 16.11 8.64 -3.56
C ALA A 23 16.02 7.17 -4.01
N GLY A 24 15.52 6.94 -5.22
CA GLY A 24 15.31 5.60 -5.78
C GLY A 24 13.90 5.05 -5.60
N ASP A 25 13.05 5.69 -4.81
CA ASP A 25 11.65 5.31 -4.67
C ASP A 25 10.85 5.66 -5.93
N SER A 26 9.91 4.79 -6.26
CA SER A 26 8.91 4.97 -7.31
C SER A 26 7.59 4.38 -6.82
N LEU A 27 6.46 4.77 -7.43
CA LEU A 27 5.17 4.14 -7.09
C LEU A 27 5.20 2.62 -7.28
N TRP A 28 5.95 2.14 -8.27
CA TRP A 28 6.10 0.72 -8.55
C TRP A 28 6.97 -0.03 -7.53
N SER A 29 8.03 0.59 -7.01
CA SER A 29 8.82 -0.03 -5.94
C SER A 29 8.01 -0.10 -4.65
N LEU A 30 7.26 0.95 -4.32
CA LEU A 30 6.33 0.97 -3.19
C LEU A 30 5.23 -0.07 -3.35
N ALA A 31 4.66 -0.22 -4.54
CA ALA A 31 3.65 -1.24 -4.82
C ALA A 31 4.19 -2.66 -4.58
N LYS A 32 5.42 -2.94 -5.04
CA LYS A 32 6.06 -4.26 -4.82
C LYS A 32 6.34 -4.53 -3.35
N GLU A 33 6.70 -3.50 -2.59
CA GLU A 33 7.02 -3.62 -1.17
C GLU A 33 5.77 -3.76 -0.29
N TYR A 34 4.70 -3.01 -0.58
CA TYR A 34 3.58 -2.84 0.35
C TYR A 34 2.27 -3.51 -0.07
N SER A 35 2.12 -3.93 -1.34
CA SER A 35 0.88 -4.60 -1.78
C SER A 35 0.69 -5.98 -1.13
N GLY A 36 1.77 -6.59 -0.62
CA GLY A 36 1.71 -7.90 0.05
C GLY A 36 1.10 -9.02 -0.79
N GLY A 37 1.06 -8.88 -2.12
CA GLY A 37 0.36 -9.79 -3.02
C GLY A 37 -1.17 -9.77 -2.91
N GLN A 38 -1.74 -8.88 -2.09
CA GLN A 38 -3.19 -8.79 -1.83
C GLN A 38 -3.95 -8.10 -2.96
N MET A 39 -3.24 -7.35 -3.81
CA MET A 39 -3.81 -6.74 -5.00
C MET A 39 -2.77 -6.61 -6.12
N PRO A 40 -3.19 -6.57 -7.40
CA PRO A 40 -2.29 -6.35 -8.52
C PRO A 40 -1.52 -5.02 -8.38
N LEU A 41 -0.25 -5.02 -8.81
CA LEU A 41 0.62 -3.84 -8.69
C LEU A 41 0.04 -2.61 -9.40
N GLU A 42 -0.60 -2.81 -10.55
CA GLU A 42 -1.24 -1.73 -11.31
C GLU A 42 -2.37 -1.06 -10.53
N ASP A 43 -3.24 -1.85 -9.91
CA ASP A 43 -4.35 -1.32 -9.12
C ASP A 43 -3.85 -0.68 -7.83
N TYR A 44 -2.78 -1.22 -7.24
CA TYR A 44 -2.13 -0.61 -6.10
C TYR A 44 -1.53 0.76 -6.45
N VAL A 45 -0.87 0.90 -7.61
CA VAL A 45 -0.33 2.20 -8.08
C VAL A 45 -1.46 3.20 -8.31
N LYS A 46 -2.59 2.78 -8.90
CA LYS A 46 -3.78 3.65 -9.05
C LYS A 46 -4.33 4.10 -7.69
N GLU A 47 -4.42 3.20 -6.72
CA GLU A 47 -4.87 3.48 -5.36
C GLU A 47 -3.93 4.48 -4.67
N LEU A 48 -2.61 4.23 -4.71
CA LEU A 48 -1.60 5.17 -4.18
C LEU A 48 -1.77 6.56 -4.77
N ARG A 49 -1.95 6.66 -6.09
CA ARG A 49 -2.14 7.95 -6.74
C ARG A 49 -3.42 8.64 -6.28
N SER A 50 -4.53 7.90 -6.24
CA SER A 50 -5.81 8.44 -5.81
C SER A 50 -5.75 8.99 -4.39
N MET A 51 -5.19 8.21 -3.45
CA MET A 51 -5.04 8.61 -2.05
C MET A 51 -4.16 9.85 -1.85
N ASN A 52 -3.18 10.05 -2.74
CA ASN A 52 -2.21 11.14 -2.62
C ASN A 52 -2.48 12.29 -3.61
N GLY A 53 -3.60 12.27 -4.33
CA GLY A 53 -3.95 13.31 -5.31
C GLY A 53 -2.94 13.42 -6.47
N LEU A 54 -2.24 12.34 -6.80
CA LEU A 54 -1.25 12.34 -7.87
C LEU A 54 -1.93 12.19 -9.24
N THR A 55 -1.62 13.09 -10.16
CA THR A 55 -2.12 13.05 -11.54
C THR A 55 -1.22 12.27 -12.49
N SER A 56 0.00 11.92 -12.05
CA SER A 56 0.97 11.14 -12.80
C SER A 56 1.69 10.15 -11.89
N ASP A 57 2.50 9.27 -12.48
CA ASP A 57 3.31 8.31 -11.73
C ASP A 57 4.61 8.92 -11.17
N THR A 58 4.83 10.22 -11.41
CA THR A 58 6.03 10.94 -10.96
C THR A 58 5.88 11.33 -9.49
N ILE A 59 6.86 10.94 -8.68
CA ILE A 59 6.99 11.32 -7.28
C ILE A 59 8.39 11.88 -7.04
N HIS A 60 8.52 12.77 -6.06
CA HIS A 60 9.79 13.46 -5.79
C HIS A 60 10.31 13.15 -4.38
N ARG A 61 11.63 13.03 -4.27
CA ARG A 61 12.30 12.88 -2.97
C ARG A 61 11.88 14.00 -2.04
N GLY A 62 11.63 13.66 -0.78
CA GLY A 62 11.24 14.61 0.26
C GLY A 62 9.73 14.80 0.38
N GLN A 63 8.95 14.38 -0.63
CA GLN A 63 7.49 14.31 -0.55
C GLN A 63 7.06 13.28 0.50
N TYR A 64 5.92 13.52 1.14
CA TYR A 64 5.27 12.54 1.99
C TYR A 64 4.09 11.93 1.26
N LEU A 65 4.02 10.60 1.23
CA LEU A 65 2.88 9.86 0.68
C LEU A 65 2.23 9.01 1.77
N THR A 66 0.90 8.93 1.71
CA THR A 66 0.10 7.92 2.39
C THR A 66 0.20 6.61 1.63
N ILE A 67 0.68 5.56 2.30
CA ILE A 67 0.90 4.23 1.76
C ILE A 67 -0.06 3.24 2.40
N LEU A 68 -0.77 2.48 1.56
CA LEU A 68 -1.61 1.36 1.96
C LEU A 68 -0.74 0.12 2.20
N TYR A 69 -0.89 -0.60 3.30
CA TYR A 69 -0.20 -1.87 3.48
C TYR A 69 -1.12 -2.87 4.16
N PHE A 70 -0.69 -4.13 4.16
CA PHE A 70 -1.46 -5.25 4.67
C PHE A 70 -0.65 -5.98 5.76
N GLU A 71 -1.32 -6.36 6.84
CA GLU A 71 -0.82 -7.28 7.87
C GLU A 71 -1.57 -8.61 7.82
#